data_AF-A0A965R1L3-F1
#
_entry.id   AF-A0A965R1L3-F1
#
_cell.length_a   1.000
_cell.length_b   1.000
_cell.length_c   1.000
_cell.angle_alpha   90.00
_cell.angle_beta   90.00
_cell.angle_gamma   90.00
#
_symmetry.space_group_name_H-M   'P 1'
#
loop_
_entity.id
_entity.type
_entity.pdbx_description
1 polymer ?
#
loop_
_entity_poly.entity_id
_entity_poly.type
_entity_poly.pdbx_seq_one_letter_code
_entity_poly.pdbx_strand_id
1 'polypeptide(L)'
;MSAKIKEKIDLTIEGKLRNLYTLQQIDTKIDKLRTIRGELPLEVSDLEDTVTGLETRLNNITAEVQDLEQQLNDKKQAIKDFQANIKKYQAQQSKVRNNREYDAITKEIEFQNLEIQLAEKR
;
A
#
# COMPACT_ATOMS: atom_id res chain seq x y z
N MET A 1 -68.82 -1.33 -2.29
CA MET A 1 -69.21 -2.76 -2.27
C MET A 1 -68.02 -3.71 -2.08
N SER A 2 -66.84 -3.43 -2.65
CA SER A 2 -65.68 -4.33 -2.57
C SER A 2 -65.15 -4.59 -1.15
N ALA A 3 -65.12 -3.57 -0.27
CA ALA A 3 -64.61 -3.72 1.09
C ALA A 3 -65.44 -4.67 1.98
N LYS A 4 -66.78 -4.59 1.94
CA LYS A 4 -67.68 -5.46 2.71
C LYS A 4 -67.64 -6.93 2.27
N ILE A 5 -67.38 -7.17 0.97
CA ILE A 5 -67.22 -8.53 0.43
C ILE A 5 -65.87 -9.10 0.86
N LYS A 6 -64.82 -8.29 0.78
CA LYS A 6 -63.48 -8.65 1.26
C LYS A 6 -63.48 -8.99 2.75
N GLU A 7 -64.15 -8.18 3.57
CA GLU A 7 -64.33 -8.41 5.00
C GLU A 7 -65.09 -9.71 5.32
N LYS A 8 -66.14 -10.03 4.56
CA LYS A 8 -66.84 -11.32 4.68
C LYS A 8 -65.97 -12.51 4.29
N ILE A 9 -65.12 -12.37 3.28
CA ILE A 9 -64.17 -13.41 2.84
C ILE A 9 -63.05 -13.58 3.88
N ASP A 10 -62.53 -12.49 4.43
CA ASP A 10 -61.51 -12.51 5.50
C ASP A 10 -62.05 -13.12 6.81
N LEU A 11 -63.37 -13.06 7.06
CA LEU A 11 -64.02 -13.72 8.20
C LEU A 11 -64.19 -15.24 8.02
N THR A 12 -64.12 -15.75 6.78
CA THR A 12 -64.16 -17.21 6.53
C THR A 12 -62.91 -17.90 7.08
N ILE A 13 -63.04 -19.19 7.41
CA ILE A 13 -61.89 -19.99 7.89
C ILE A 13 -60.77 -20.00 6.83
N GLU A 14 -61.12 -20.13 5.55
CA GLU A 14 -60.15 -20.10 4.45
C GLU A 14 -59.45 -18.74 4.34
N GLY A 15 -60.18 -17.63 4.42
CA GLY A 15 -59.60 -16.27 4.41
C GLY A 15 -58.65 -16.05 5.59
N LYS A 16 -59.03 -16.48 6.79
CA LYS A 16 -58.17 -16.43 7.98
C LYS A 16 -56.90 -17.26 7.79
N LEU A 17 -56.98 -18.46 7.22
CA LEU A 17 -55.81 -19.31 6.96
C LEU A 17 -54.85 -18.70 5.91
N ARG A 18 -55.39 -18.10 4.83
CA ARG A 18 -54.58 -17.39 3.82
C ARG A 18 -53.90 -16.16 4.41
N ASN A 19 -54.60 -15.40 5.25
CA ASN A 19 -54.04 -14.23 5.94
C ASN A 19 -52.97 -14.64 6.95
N LEU A 20 -53.19 -15.73 7.71
CA LEU A 20 -52.21 -16.28 8.64
C LEU A 20 -50.95 -16.76 7.92
N TYR A 21 -51.10 -17.45 6.78
CA TYR A 21 -49.97 -17.89 5.97
C TYR A 21 -49.17 -16.71 5.40
N THR A 22 -49.87 -15.67 4.93
CA THR A 22 -49.23 -14.44 4.44
C THR A 22 -48.46 -13.74 5.55
N LEU A 23 -49.04 -13.68 6.76
CA LEU A 23 -48.37 -13.13 7.94
C LEU A 23 -47.10 -13.92 8.27
N GLN A 24 -47.19 -15.27 8.31
CA GLN A 24 -46.04 -16.13 8.59
C GLN A 24 -44.91 -15.94 7.55
N GLN A 25 -45.24 -15.75 6.27
CA GLN A 25 -44.24 -15.44 5.25
C GLN A 25 -43.55 -14.09 5.49
N ILE A 26 -44.31 -13.08 5.93
CA ILE A 26 -43.77 -11.76 6.28
C ILE A 26 -42.85 -11.89 7.50
N ASP A 27 -43.29 -12.59 8.55
CA ASP A 27 -42.49 -12.81 9.76
C ASP A 27 -41.19 -13.55 9.43
N THR A 28 -41.24 -14.59 8.57
CA THR A 28 -40.04 -15.30 8.11
C THR A 28 -39.07 -14.37 7.37
N LYS A 29 -39.57 -13.40 6.59
CA LYS A 29 -38.72 -12.40 5.92
C LYS A 29 -38.13 -11.41 6.93
N ILE A 30 -38.91 -10.99 7.93
CA ILE A 30 -38.45 -10.11 9.00
C ILE A 30 -37.32 -10.77 9.79
N ASP A 31 -37.45 -12.06 10.11
CA ASP A 31 -36.41 -12.79 10.84
C ASP A 31 -35.12 -12.87 10.05
N LYS A 32 -35.18 -13.16 8.74
CA LYS A 32 -34.00 -13.12 7.86
C LYS A 32 -33.34 -11.74 7.85
N LEU A 33 -34.12 -10.67 7.76
CA LEU A 33 -33.58 -9.30 7.81
C LEU A 33 -32.92 -9.00 9.16
N ARG A 34 -33.47 -9.51 10.26
CA ARG A 34 -32.89 -9.34 11.59
C ARG A 34 -31.57 -10.11 11.74
N THR A 35 -31.48 -11.32 11.21
CA THR A 35 -30.23 -12.11 11.17
C THR A 35 -29.16 -11.37 10.39
N ILE A 36 -29.44 -10.98 9.14
CA ILE A 36 -28.48 -10.24 8.31
C ILE A 36 -28.07 -8.94 8.98
N ARG A 37 -29.01 -8.20 9.58
CA ARG A 37 -28.69 -6.96 10.32
C ARG A 37 -27.78 -7.20 11.53
N GLY A 38 -27.78 -8.40 12.11
CA GLY A 38 -26.88 -8.78 13.20
C GLY A 38 -25.50 -9.20 12.71
N GLU A 39 -25.42 -9.89 11.57
CA GLU A 39 -24.17 -10.39 10.98
C GLU A 39 -23.41 -9.30 10.20
N LEU A 40 -24.13 -8.41 9.50
CA LEU A 40 -23.56 -7.36 8.66
C LEU A 40 -22.61 -6.41 9.42
N PRO A 41 -22.88 -5.98 10.67
CA PRO A 41 -21.93 -5.19 11.44
C PRO A 41 -20.60 -5.90 11.70
N LEU A 42 -20.62 -7.22 11.88
CA LEU A 42 -19.39 -8.00 12.07
C LEU A 42 -18.59 -8.06 10.77
N GLU A 43 -19.27 -8.34 9.65
CA GLU A 43 -18.63 -8.35 8.33
C GLU A 43 -18.04 -6.98 7.96
N VAL A 44 -18.74 -5.88 8.29
CA VAL A 44 -18.22 -4.52 8.10
C VAL A 44 -16.99 -4.28 8.97
N SER A 45 -17.01 -4.70 10.24
CA SER A 45 -15.85 -4.58 11.14
C SER A 45 -14.64 -5.37 10.62
N ASP A 46 -14.85 -6.61 10.17
CA ASP A 46 -13.78 -7.46 9.64
C ASP A 46 -13.16 -6.84 8.36
N LEU A 47 -14.00 -6.22 7.52
CA LEU A 47 -13.55 -5.48 6.34
C LEU A 47 -12.76 -4.21 6.73
N GLU A 48 -13.23 -3.45 7.72
CA GLU A 48 -12.53 -2.26 8.23
C GLU A 48 -11.15 -2.61 8.81
N ASP A 49 -11.04 -3.71 9.57
CA ASP A 49 -9.77 -4.21 10.09
C ASP A 49 -8.83 -4.62 8.95
N THR A 50 -9.36 -5.29 7.92
CA THR A 50 -8.61 -5.68 6.73
C THR A 50 -8.09 -4.46 5.98
N VAL A 51 -8.93 -3.43 5.77
CA VAL A 51 -8.54 -2.16 5.13
C VAL A 51 -7.43 -1.49 5.92
N THR A 52 -7.58 -1.38 7.24
CA THR A 52 -6.57 -0.78 8.14
C THR A 52 -5.22 -1.52 8.06
N GLY A 53 -5.27 -2.85 8.01
CA GLY A 53 -4.07 -3.68 7.83
C GLY A 53 -3.38 -3.43 6.48
N LEU A 54 -4.16 -3.31 5.40
CA LEU A 54 -3.65 -3.00 4.07
C LEU A 54 -3.06 -1.59 3.99
N GLU A 55 -3.72 -0.59 4.58
CA GLU A 55 -3.21 0.79 4.65
C GLU A 55 -1.88 0.87 5.40
N THR A 56 -1.76 0.16 6.52
CA THR A 56 -0.50 0.08 7.28
C THR A 56 0.62 -0.52 6.44
N ARG A 57 0.33 -1.61 5.72
CA ARG A 57 1.30 -2.25 4.81
C ARG A 57 1.70 -1.32 3.67
N LEU A 58 0.75 -0.60 3.10
CA LEU A 58 1.00 0.39 2.04
C LEU A 58 1.92 1.50 2.55
N ASN A 59 1.67 2.03 3.74
CA ASN A 59 2.48 3.08 4.34
C ASN A 59 3.93 2.62 4.58
N ASN A 60 4.12 1.40 5.09
CA ASN A 60 5.45 0.83 5.29
C ASN A 60 6.22 0.67 3.98
N ILE A 61 5.58 0.14 2.93
CA ILE A 61 6.20 -0.01 1.61
C ILE A 61 6.53 1.35 1.02
N THR A 62 5.64 2.34 1.17
CA THR A 62 5.87 3.70 0.66
C THR A 62 7.07 4.35 1.35
N ALA A 63 7.21 4.17 2.67
CA ALA A 63 8.37 4.65 3.41
C ALA A 63 9.67 3.96 2.97
N GLU A 64 9.64 2.65 2.75
CA GLU A 64 10.78 1.89 2.25
C GLU A 64 11.21 2.36 0.84
N VAL A 65 10.24 2.60 -0.05
CA VAL A 65 10.51 3.16 -1.38
C VAL A 65 11.17 4.54 -1.28
N GLN A 66 10.66 5.42 -0.41
CA GLN A 66 11.25 6.74 -0.21
C GLN A 66 12.68 6.69 0.32
N ASP A 67 12.96 5.77 1.26
CA ASP A 67 14.31 5.56 1.77
C ASP A 67 15.26 5.05 0.67
N LEU A 68 14.82 4.07 -0.13
CA LEU A 68 15.58 3.57 -1.27
C LEU A 68 15.84 4.67 -2.32
N GLU A 69 14.86 5.52 -2.61
CA GLU A 69 15.02 6.67 -3.51
C GLU A 69 16.04 7.68 -2.96
N GLN A 70 16.02 7.94 -1.65
CA GLN A 70 17.01 8.81 -1.01
C GLN A 70 18.42 8.21 -1.11
N GLN A 71 18.58 6.92 -0.76
CA GLN A 71 19.87 6.23 -0.88
C GLN A 71 20.40 6.25 -2.32
N LEU A 72 19.52 6.09 -3.31
CA LEU A 72 19.87 6.14 -4.72
C LEU A 72 20.37 7.54 -5.11
N ASN A 73 19.70 8.60 -4.65
CA ASN A 73 20.12 9.98 -4.89
C ASN A 73 21.47 10.28 -4.23
N ASP A 74 21.69 9.82 -2.99
CA ASP A 74 22.95 10.01 -2.28
C ASP A 74 24.10 9.32 -3.00
N LYS A 75 23.91 8.08 -3.48
CA LYS A 75 24.92 7.36 -4.29
C LYS A 75 25.21 8.09 -5.60
N LYS A 76 24.19 8.58 -6.30
CA LYS A 76 24.38 9.38 -7.53
C LYS A 76 25.18 10.64 -7.25
N GLN A 77 24.95 11.30 -6.13
CA GLN A 77 25.70 12.49 -5.75
C GLN A 77 27.16 12.13 -5.40
N ALA A 78 27.39 11.08 -4.62
CA ALA A 78 28.73 10.59 -4.31
C ALA A 78 29.54 10.26 -5.58
N ILE A 79 28.93 9.59 -6.56
CA ILE A 79 29.58 9.31 -7.86
C ILE A 79 30.02 10.60 -8.56
N LYS A 80 29.17 11.64 -8.57
CA LYS A 80 29.53 12.94 -9.16
C LYS A 80 30.70 13.58 -8.43
N ASP A 81 30.71 13.51 -7.10
CA ASP A 81 31.78 14.09 -6.28
C ASP A 81 33.11 13.35 -6.50
N PHE A 82 33.09 12.01 -6.56
CA PHE A 82 34.26 11.21 -6.90
C PHE A 82 34.79 11.53 -8.31
N GLN A 83 33.91 11.66 -9.31
CA GLN A 83 34.29 12.08 -10.67
C GLN A 83 34.93 13.47 -10.69
N ALA A 84 34.42 14.41 -9.89
CA ALA A 84 35.01 15.74 -9.77
C ALA A 84 36.41 15.69 -9.12
N ASN A 85 36.57 14.88 -8.06
CA ASN A 85 37.86 14.66 -7.41
C ASN A 85 38.88 14.02 -8.35
N ILE A 86 38.49 13.01 -9.14
CA ILE A 86 39.36 12.40 -10.16
C ILE A 86 39.88 13.46 -11.13
N LYS A 87 39.02 14.34 -11.66
CA LYS A 87 39.45 15.43 -12.55
C LYS A 87 40.45 16.36 -11.89
N LYS A 88 40.21 16.72 -10.61
CA LYS A 88 41.14 17.55 -9.83
C LYS A 88 42.49 16.88 -9.64
N TYR A 89 42.51 15.60 -9.28
CA TYR A 89 43.74 14.83 -9.09
C TYR A 89 44.49 14.61 -10.40
N GLN A 90 43.81 14.35 -11.52
CA GLN A 90 44.43 14.28 -12.85
C GLN A 90 45.12 15.60 -13.24
N ALA A 91 44.49 16.74 -12.94
CA ALA A 91 45.07 18.05 -13.18
C ALA A 91 46.27 18.37 -12.27
N GLN A 92 46.33 17.77 -11.06
CA GLN A 92 47.49 17.87 -10.18
C GLN A 92 48.62 16.97 -10.66
N GLN A 93 48.31 15.72 -11.05
CA GLN A 93 49.25 14.71 -11.53
C GLN A 93 50.10 15.24 -12.71
N SER A 94 49.48 15.98 -13.64
CA SER A 94 50.19 16.57 -14.79
C SER A 94 51.20 17.68 -14.44
N LYS A 95 51.11 18.24 -13.24
CA LYS A 95 52.02 19.29 -12.74
C LYS A 95 53.13 18.74 -11.84
N VAL A 96 53.06 17.47 -11.43
CA VAL A 96 54.02 16.87 -10.52
C VAL A 96 55.29 16.46 -11.25
N ARG A 97 56.44 16.85 -10.69
CA ARG A 97 57.79 16.50 -11.20
C ARG A 97 58.52 15.49 -10.32
N ASN A 98 57.93 15.12 -9.18
CA ASN A 98 58.49 14.18 -8.22
C ASN A 98 57.77 12.82 -8.34
N ASN A 99 58.50 11.75 -8.65
CA ASN A 99 57.93 10.41 -8.81
C ASN A 99 57.14 9.94 -7.58
N ARG A 100 57.58 10.28 -6.36
CA ARG A 100 56.88 9.85 -5.14
C ARG A 100 55.50 10.51 -4.99
N GLU A 101 55.41 11.79 -5.33
CA GLU A 101 54.14 12.52 -5.34
C GLU A 101 53.24 12.06 -6.49
N TYR A 102 53.84 11.74 -7.65
CA TYR A 102 53.13 11.20 -8.80
C TYR A 102 52.45 9.88 -8.45
N ASP A 103 53.18 8.95 -7.83
CA ASP A 103 52.64 7.65 -7.41
C ASP A 103 51.54 7.81 -6.34
N ALA A 104 51.70 8.77 -5.42
CA ALA A 104 50.70 9.05 -4.40
C ALA A 104 49.37 9.54 -5.01
N ILE A 105 49.43 10.50 -5.95
CA ILE A 105 48.24 11.00 -6.65
C ILE A 105 47.61 9.91 -7.52
N THR A 106 48.43 9.06 -8.14
CA THR A 106 47.94 7.93 -8.95
C THR A 106 47.10 6.98 -8.11
N LYS A 107 47.58 6.61 -6.91
CA LYS A 107 46.81 5.77 -5.97
C LYS A 107 45.52 6.43 -5.51
N GLU A 108 45.52 7.75 -5.31
CA GLU A 108 44.30 8.48 -4.96
C GLU A 108 43.26 8.41 -6.10
N ILE A 109 43.68 8.56 -7.36
CA ILE A 109 42.80 8.39 -8.52
C ILE A 109 42.24 6.97 -8.59
N GLU A 110 43.07 5.95 -8.36
CA GLU A 110 42.63 4.55 -8.32
C GLU A 110 41.60 4.31 -7.21
N PHE A 111 41.84 4.87 -6.02
CA PHE A 111 40.92 4.78 -4.88
C PHE A 111 39.55 5.39 -5.22
N GLN A 112 39.52 6.60 -5.78
CA GLN A 112 38.26 7.25 -6.18
C GLN A 112 37.52 6.46 -7.28
N ASN A 113 38.23 5.82 -8.22
CA ASN A 113 37.62 4.93 -9.21
C ASN A 113 37.02 3.67 -8.58
N LEU A 114 37.66 3.13 -7.54
CA LEU A 114 37.15 1.98 -6.79
C LEU A 114 35.84 2.33 -6.06
N GLU A 115 35.78 3.50 -5.44
CA GLU A 115 34.58 4.02 -4.77
C GLU A 115 33.40 4.21 -5.74
N ILE A 116 33.66 4.69 -6.96
CA ILE A 116 32.63 4.75 -8.01
C ILE A 116 32.09 3.35 -8.33
N GLN A 117 32.98 2.37 -8.55
CA GLN A 117 32.55 0.99 -8.84
C GLN A 117 31.75 0.37 -7.69
N LEU A 118 32.10 0.68 -6.45
CA LEU A 118 31.36 0.24 -5.27
C LEU A 118 29.97 0.89 -5.19
N ALA A 119 29.88 2.18 -5.49
CA ALA A 119 28.62 2.91 -5.53
C ALA A 119 27.69 2.50 -6.69
N GLU A 120 28.25 2.05 -7.83
CA GLU A 120 27.47 1.54 -8.97
C GLU A 120 26.97 0.10 -8.77
N LYS A 121 27.72 -0.72 -8.01
CA LYS A 121 27.34 -2.12 -7.72
C LYS A 121 26.33 -2.26 -6.59
N ARG A 122 26.24 -1.28 -5.69
CA ARG A 122 25.35 -1.29 -4.52
C ARG A 122 24.10 -0.51 -4.78
#